data_AF-A0A537NZR4-F1
#
_entry.id   AF-A0A537NZR4-F1
#
_cell.length_a   1.000
_cell.length_b   1.000
_cell.length_c   1.000
_cell.angle_alpha   90.00
_cell.angle_beta   90.00
_cell.angle_gamma   90.00
#
_symmetry.space_group_name_H-M   'P 1'
#
loop_
_entity.id
_entity.type
_entity.pdbx_description
1 polymer ?
#
loop_
_entity_poly.entity_id
_entity_poly.type
_entity_poly.pdbx_seq_one_letter_code
_entity_poly.pdbx_strand_id
1 'polypeptide(L)'
;MSQEFAQMTRLKLKRDVLDALDEAYSFKLPEKLVDAEFNGIWNALDAEMKRSGKSFADENTTEEDARKEYRAIAERRVRLGLVLGTLGEREGVSVSEDELQRALVDRARQFPGQERKVFDYYRKNTNALLELRGPIFEQKVVDHIVSKAEVSEKKVTREELQALVQDEDEHEHDHDHHDHDHAHDHDDHARHDHDHHDHAHHDHDHAHVHDHAHHDHAHDHAHHDHAPHEHTPVRRTAPAKKGKRGE
;
A
#
# COMPACT_ATOMS: atom_id res chain seq x y z
N MET A 1 0.70 8.53 -24.40
CA MET A 1 0.06 9.84 -24.70
C MET A 1 -1.43 9.89 -24.33
N SER A 2 -2.40 9.37 -25.11
CA SER A 2 -3.84 9.53 -24.75
C SER A 2 -4.23 8.85 -23.43
N GLN A 3 -3.66 7.68 -23.12
CA GLN A 3 -3.91 6.99 -21.85
C GLN A 3 -3.26 7.71 -20.65
N GLU A 4 -2.05 8.25 -20.80
CA GLU A 4 -1.38 9.04 -19.76
C GLU A 4 -2.20 10.30 -19.40
N PHE A 5 -2.67 11.06 -20.40
CA PHE A 5 -3.52 12.23 -20.14
C PHE A 5 -4.82 11.86 -19.44
N ALA A 6 -5.45 10.75 -19.84
CA ALA A 6 -6.66 10.27 -19.20
C ALA A 6 -6.41 9.89 -17.72
N GLN A 7 -5.28 9.26 -17.41
CA GLN A 7 -4.91 8.95 -16.03
C GLN A 7 -4.69 10.22 -15.21
N MET A 8 -3.90 11.18 -15.72
CA MET A 8 -3.67 12.46 -15.04
C MET A 8 -4.97 13.23 -14.79
N THR A 9 -5.87 13.28 -15.77
CA THR A 9 -7.19 13.91 -15.59
C THR A 9 -8.02 13.20 -14.52
N ARG A 10 -8.00 11.87 -14.47
CA ARG A 10 -8.71 11.11 -13.43
C ARG A 10 -8.12 11.35 -12.04
N LEU A 11 -6.79 11.41 -11.91
CA LEU A 11 -6.13 11.74 -10.64
C LEU A 11 -6.54 13.14 -10.18
N LYS A 12 -6.48 14.13 -11.07
CA LYS A 12 -6.91 15.50 -10.75
C LYS A 12 -8.38 15.58 -10.33
N LEU A 13 -9.27 14.91 -11.06
CA LEU A 13 -10.69 14.90 -10.73
C LEU A 13 -10.95 14.21 -9.38
N LYS A 14 -10.29 13.09 -9.13
CA LYS A 14 -10.37 12.38 -7.85
C LYS A 14 -9.97 13.30 -6.70
N ARG A 15 -8.84 13.98 -6.85
CA ARG A 15 -8.32 14.97 -5.89
C ARG A 15 -9.35 16.05 -5.58
N ASP A 16 -9.90 16.70 -6.61
CA ASP A 16 -10.91 17.75 -6.43
C ASP A 16 -12.16 17.27 -5.69
N VAL A 17 -12.57 16.02 -5.92
CA VAL A 17 -13.67 15.40 -5.19
C VAL A 17 -13.30 15.17 -3.73
N LEU A 18 -12.11 14.64 -3.44
CA LEU A 18 -11.66 14.37 -2.08
C LEU A 18 -11.46 15.66 -1.28
N ASP A 19 -10.88 16.70 -1.88
CA ASP A 19 -10.74 18.02 -1.26
C ASP A 19 -12.09 18.63 -0.92
N ALA A 20 -13.03 18.61 -1.87
CA ALA A 20 -14.39 19.10 -1.63
C ALA A 20 -15.10 18.32 -0.52
N LEU A 21 -14.82 17.02 -0.36
CA LEU A 21 -15.37 16.22 0.73
C LEU A 21 -14.71 16.56 2.09
N ASP A 22 -13.39 16.74 2.13
CA ASP A 22 -12.68 17.11 3.36
C ASP A 22 -13.17 18.48 3.87
N GLU A 23 -13.30 19.45 2.96
CA GLU A 23 -13.84 20.78 3.27
C GLU A 23 -15.30 20.75 3.73
N ALA A 24 -16.14 19.94 3.08
CA ALA A 24 -17.58 19.89 3.37
C ALA A 24 -17.91 19.21 4.70
N TYR A 25 -17.07 18.29 5.21
CA TYR A 25 -17.38 17.45 6.36
C TYR A 25 -16.40 17.63 7.54
N SER A 26 -16.68 18.61 8.40
CA SER A 26 -15.97 18.76 9.67
C SER A 26 -16.68 18.05 10.83
N PHE A 27 -16.06 16.99 11.36
CA PHE A 27 -16.54 16.28 12.55
C PHE A 27 -15.37 15.83 13.43
N LYS A 28 -15.66 15.53 14.71
CA LYS A 28 -14.65 15.02 15.64
C LYS A 28 -14.27 13.59 15.25
N LEU A 29 -12.98 13.39 14.99
CA LEU A 29 -12.44 12.08 14.64
C LEU A 29 -12.22 11.22 15.90
N PRO A 30 -12.47 9.91 15.84
CA PRO A 30 -12.07 9.00 16.91
C PRO A 30 -10.54 8.95 17.03
N GLU A 31 -9.99 9.41 18.16
CA GLU A 31 -8.53 9.50 18.36
C GLU A 31 -7.81 8.17 18.12
N LYS A 32 -8.41 7.04 18.51
CA LYS A 32 -7.83 5.72 18.26
C LYS A 32 -7.62 5.40 16.77
N LEU A 33 -8.51 5.89 15.91
CA LEU A 33 -8.36 5.69 14.46
C LEU A 33 -7.28 6.61 13.90
N VAL A 34 -7.24 7.86 14.35
CA VAL A 34 -6.18 8.82 13.96
C VAL A 34 -4.81 8.31 14.41
N ASP A 35 -4.68 7.84 15.65
CA ASP A 35 -3.43 7.30 16.17
C ASP A 35 -3.03 6.02 15.43
N ALA A 36 -3.98 5.15 15.06
CA ALA A 36 -3.68 3.95 14.28
C ALA A 36 -3.15 4.29 12.88
N GLU A 37 -3.80 5.23 12.19
CA GLU A 37 -3.37 5.72 10.88
C GLU A 37 -1.99 6.40 10.96
N PHE A 38 -1.83 7.32 11.91
CA PHE A 38 -0.57 8.01 12.16
C PHE A 38 0.57 7.03 12.42
N ASN A 39 0.37 6.04 13.30
CA ASN A 39 1.39 5.04 13.58
C ASN A 39 1.74 4.19 12.35
N GLY A 40 0.76 3.89 11.49
CA GLY A 40 1.00 3.21 10.22
C GLY A 40 1.94 4.01 9.32
N ILE A 41 1.61 5.28 9.09
CA ILE A 41 2.41 6.20 8.28
C ILE A 41 3.81 6.37 8.88
N TRP A 42 3.88 6.62 10.19
CA TRP A 42 5.12 6.88 10.91
C TRP A 42 6.07 5.68 10.87
N ASN A 43 5.57 4.46 11.03
CA ASN A 43 6.39 3.24 10.97
C ASN A 43 6.97 3.01 9.58
N ALA A 44 6.20 3.31 8.53
CA ALA A 44 6.66 3.16 7.16
C ALA A 44 7.72 4.21 6.80
N LEU A 45 7.53 5.46 7.22
CA LEU A 45 8.52 6.52 7.11
C LEU A 45 9.83 6.16 7.84
N ASP A 46 9.75 5.75 9.11
CA ASP A 46 10.92 5.36 9.90
C ASP A 46 11.67 4.18 9.24
N ALA A 47 10.95 3.22 8.66
CA ALA A 47 11.56 2.13 7.92
C ALA A 47 12.25 2.60 6.63
N GLU A 48 11.70 3.58 5.92
CA GLU A 48 12.32 4.17 4.73
C GLU A 48 13.55 5.01 5.07
N MET A 49 13.49 5.84 6.11
CA MET A 49 14.63 6.61 6.60
C MET A 49 15.79 5.70 6.99
N LYS A 50 15.50 4.57 7.63
CA LYS A 50 16.52 3.55 7.96
C LYS A 50 17.11 2.86 6.73
N ARG A 51 16.32 2.61 5.69
CA ARG A 51 16.80 1.99 4.44
C ARG A 51 17.65 2.96 3.62
N SER A 52 17.20 4.20 3.52
CA SER A 52 17.87 5.26 2.75
C SER A 52 19.03 5.91 3.50
N GLY A 53 19.15 5.67 4.82
CA GLY A 53 20.18 6.26 5.68
C GLY A 53 20.02 7.76 5.89
N LYS A 54 18.84 8.31 5.58
CA LYS A 54 18.52 9.74 5.71
C LYS A 54 18.04 10.06 7.12
N SER A 55 18.17 11.33 7.49
CA SER A 55 17.63 11.93 8.71
C SER A 55 16.64 13.05 8.39
N PHE A 56 15.78 13.41 9.34
CA PHE A 56 14.86 14.54 9.17
C PHE A 56 15.58 15.86 8.83
N ALA A 57 16.83 16.01 9.31
CA ALA A 57 17.65 17.17 8.97
C ALA A 57 18.04 17.21 7.49
N ASP A 58 18.23 16.05 6.84
CA ASP A 58 18.49 15.96 5.40
C ASP A 58 17.27 16.35 4.56
N GLU A 59 16.08 16.26 5.16
CA GLU A 59 14.79 16.67 4.58
C GLU A 59 14.40 18.11 4.96
N ASN A 60 15.30 18.87 5.58
CA ASN A 60 15.06 20.24 6.06
C ASN A 60 13.87 20.36 7.03
N THR A 61 13.58 19.30 7.81
CA THR A 61 12.52 19.29 8.82
C THR A 61 13.03 18.80 10.19
N THR A 62 12.19 18.88 11.21
CA THR A 62 12.45 18.30 12.53
C THR A 62 11.54 17.09 12.74
N GLU A 63 11.92 16.16 13.62
CA GLU A 63 11.01 15.04 13.95
C GLU A 63 9.67 15.57 14.51
N GLU A 64 9.71 16.63 15.32
CA GLU A 64 8.49 17.20 15.91
C GLU A 64 7.56 17.79 14.83
N ASP A 65 8.12 18.51 13.86
CA ASP A 65 7.34 19.13 12.78
C ASP A 65 6.83 18.07 11.80
N ALA A 66 7.67 17.10 11.43
CA ALA A 66 7.25 15.93 10.66
C ALA A 66 6.10 15.20 11.35
N ARG A 67 6.19 14.94 12.67
CA ARG A 67 5.09 14.30 13.41
C ARG A 67 3.79 15.09 13.32
N LYS A 68 3.83 16.43 13.36
CA LYS A 68 2.63 17.27 13.22
C LYS A 68 2.04 17.17 11.82
N GLU A 69 2.88 17.24 10.79
CA GLU A 69 2.47 17.11 9.38
C GLU A 69 1.84 15.75 9.11
N TYR A 70 2.52 14.65 9.48
CA TYR A 70 1.99 13.31 9.31
C TYR A 70 0.74 13.05 10.16
N ARG A 71 0.58 13.72 11.31
CA ARG A 71 -0.67 13.66 12.07
C ARG A 71 -1.81 14.35 11.32
N ALA A 72 -1.57 15.48 10.68
CA ALA A 72 -2.57 16.15 9.85
C ALA A 72 -3.00 15.26 8.66
N ILE A 73 -2.05 14.59 8.02
CA ILE A 73 -2.31 13.61 6.95
C ILE A 73 -3.17 12.46 7.48
N ALA A 74 -2.84 11.91 8.66
CA ALA A 74 -3.63 10.86 9.29
C ALA A 74 -5.07 11.31 9.59
N GLU A 75 -5.26 12.53 10.07
CA GLU A 75 -6.59 13.11 10.31
C GLU A 75 -7.40 13.24 9.02
N ARG A 76 -6.80 13.76 7.94
CA ARG A 76 -7.44 13.84 6.62
C ARG A 76 -7.85 12.46 6.10
N ARG A 77 -6.93 11.49 6.14
CA ARG A 77 -7.19 10.11 5.68
C ARG A 77 -8.30 9.44 6.48
N VAL A 78 -8.30 9.56 7.81
CA VAL A 78 -9.36 8.99 8.65
C VAL A 78 -10.71 9.65 8.37
N ARG A 79 -10.74 10.98 8.21
CA ARG A 79 -11.98 11.69 7.87
C ARG A 79 -12.55 11.21 6.53
N LEU A 80 -11.74 11.23 5.48
CA LEU A 80 -12.16 10.81 4.14
C LEU A 80 -12.54 9.34 4.10
N GLY A 81 -11.78 8.45 4.75
CA GLY A 81 -12.10 7.04 4.86
C GLY A 81 -13.49 6.79 5.50
N LEU A 82 -13.82 7.53 6.56
CA LEU A 82 -15.15 7.46 7.19
C LEU A 82 -16.26 8.01 6.30
N VAL A 83 -16.03 9.14 5.61
CA VAL A 83 -16.99 9.76 4.69
C VAL A 83 -17.26 8.85 3.50
N LEU A 84 -16.21 8.37 2.82
CA LEU A 84 -16.29 7.49 1.66
C LEU A 84 -16.88 6.13 2.03
N GLY A 85 -16.52 5.57 3.18
CA GLY A 85 -17.10 4.34 3.71
C GLY A 85 -18.61 4.48 3.89
N THR A 86 -19.05 5.54 4.58
CA THR A 86 -20.47 5.82 4.81
C THR A 86 -21.23 6.02 3.50
N LEU A 87 -20.63 6.75 2.55
CA LEU A 87 -21.24 7.00 1.26
C LEU A 87 -21.34 5.72 0.42
N GLY A 88 -20.26 4.95 0.32
CA GLY A 88 -20.25 3.70 -0.43
C GLY A 88 -21.23 2.69 0.13
N GLU A 89 -21.35 2.57 1.46
CA GLU A 89 -22.38 1.74 2.11
C GLU A 89 -23.80 2.20 1.74
N ARG A 90 -24.09 3.51 1.84
CA ARG A 90 -25.41 4.07 1.52
C ARG A 90 -25.80 3.83 0.06
N GLU A 91 -24.83 3.89 -0.83
CA GLU A 91 -25.03 3.78 -2.28
C GLU A 91 -24.87 2.34 -2.79
N GLY A 92 -24.55 1.38 -1.92
CA GLY A 92 -24.36 -0.03 -2.29
C GLY A 92 -23.11 -0.30 -3.12
N VAL A 93 -22.11 0.58 -3.04
CA VAL A 93 -20.81 0.39 -3.72
C VAL A 93 -20.06 -0.73 -3.01
N SER A 94 -19.56 -1.68 -3.80
CA SER A 94 -18.74 -2.79 -3.29
C SER A 94 -17.65 -3.15 -4.29
N VAL A 95 -16.54 -3.71 -3.78
CA VAL A 95 -15.44 -4.21 -4.61
C VAL A 95 -15.67 -5.70 -4.84
N SER A 96 -15.67 -6.14 -6.10
CA SER A 96 -15.81 -7.54 -6.47
C SER A 96 -14.50 -8.30 -6.37
N GLU A 97 -14.57 -9.63 -6.30
CA GLU A 97 -13.38 -10.49 -6.32
C GLU A 97 -12.59 -10.32 -7.63
N ASP A 98 -13.27 -10.18 -8.77
CA ASP A 98 -12.62 -9.94 -10.06
C ASP A 98 -11.82 -8.64 -10.06
N GLU A 99 -12.30 -7.59 -9.39
CA GLU A 99 -11.57 -6.32 -9.25
C GLU A 99 -10.31 -6.48 -8.40
N LEU A 100 -10.40 -7.21 -7.29
CA LEU A 100 -9.23 -7.52 -6.46
C LEU A 100 -8.21 -8.38 -7.21
N GLN A 101 -8.67 -9.36 -7.98
CA GLN A 101 -7.79 -10.20 -8.81
C GLN A 101 -7.08 -9.37 -9.89
N ARG A 102 -7.79 -8.45 -10.55
CA ARG A 102 -7.18 -7.52 -11.51
C ARG A 102 -6.12 -6.64 -10.84
N ALA A 103 -6.45 -6.04 -9.70
CA ALA A 103 -5.50 -5.23 -8.95
C ALA A 103 -4.25 -6.02 -8.51
N LEU A 104 -4.41 -7.29 -8.12
CA LEU A 104 -3.28 -8.17 -7.81
C LEU A 104 -2.40 -8.45 -9.04
N VAL A 105 -3.01 -8.69 -10.20
CA VAL A 105 -2.26 -8.87 -11.46
C VAL A 105 -1.50 -7.59 -11.83
N ASP A 106 -2.14 -6.44 -11.72
CA ASP A 106 -1.52 -5.15 -12.02
C ASP A 106 -0.39 -4.83 -11.03
N ARG A 107 -0.56 -5.17 -9.74
CA ARG A 107 0.50 -5.06 -8.74
C ARG A 107 1.66 -5.99 -9.05
N ALA A 108 1.41 -7.23 -9.47
CA ALA A 108 2.48 -8.16 -9.85
C ALA A 108 3.27 -7.68 -11.07
N ARG A 109 2.61 -7.02 -12.04
CA ARG A 109 3.27 -6.43 -13.22
C ARG A 109 4.26 -5.32 -12.88
N GLN A 110 4.11 -4.67 -11.73
CA GLN A 110 5.07 -3.66 -11.24
C GLN A 110 6.38 -4.28 -10.75
N PHE A 111 6.46 -5.62 -10.62
CA PHE A 111 7.67 -6.32 -10.19
C PHE A 111 8.11 -7.39 -11.22
N PRO A 112 8.64 -6.98 -12.39
CA PRO A 112 9.08 -7.91 -13.42
C PRO A 112 10.09 -8.94 -12.91
N GLY A 113 9.88 -10.22 -13.23
CA GLY A 113 10.73 -11.32 -12.78
C GLY A 113 10.50 -11.78 -11.34
N GLN A 114 9.58 -11.14 -10.60
CA GLN A 114 9.22 -11.51 -9.23
C GLN A 114 7.71 -11.75 -9.06
N GLU A 115 6.96 -11.83 -10.16
CA GLU A 115 5.49 -11.91 -10.17
C GLU A 115 4.99 -13.06 -9.30
N ARG A 116 5.63 -14.24 -9.39
CA ARG A 116 5.28 -15.41 -8.58
C ARG A 116 5.40 -15.15 -7.09
N LYS A 117 6.43 -14.42 -6.65
CA LYS A 117 6.61 -14.05 -5.24
C LYS A 117 5.51 -13.10 -4.77
N VAL A 118 5.12 -12.14 -5.62
CA VAL A 118 4.01 -11.22 -5.33
C VAL A 118 2.71 -12.01 -5.15
N PHE A 119 2.37 -12.91 -6.08
CA PHE A 119 1.18 -13.76 -5.96
C PHE A 119 1.22 -14.62 -4.69
N ASP A 120 2.35 -15.25 -4.39
CA ASP A 120 2.49 -16.08 -3.18
C ASP A 120 2.37 -15.26 -1.89
N TYR A 121 2.86 -14.02 -1.87
CA TYR A 121 2.72 -13.09 -0.75
C TYR A 121 1.25 -12.78 -0.48
N TYR A 122 0.50 -12.29 -1.47
CA TYR A 122 -0.91 -11.94 -1.29
C TYR A 122 -1.79 -13.17 -0.99
N ARG A 123 -1.45 -14.34 -1.54
CA ARG A 123 -2.16 -15.59 -1.24
C ARG A 123 -2.00 -16.02 0.22
N LYS A 124 -0.83 -15.82 0.81
CA LYS A 124 -0.53 -16.17 2.21
C LYS A 124 -0.96 -15.09 3.19
N ASN A 125 -1.09 -13.85 2.73
CA ASN A 125 -1.41 -12.68 3.56
C ASN A 125 -2.77 -12.09 3.16
N THR A 126 -3.84 -12.61 3.74
CA THR A 126 -5.21 -12.09 3.51
C THR A 126 -5.33 -10.61 3.86
N ASN A 127 -4.61 -10.14 4.88
CA ASN A 127 -4.60 -8.72 5.25
C ASN A 127 -4.00 -7.84 4.14
N ALA A 128 -2.90 -8.26 3.49
CA ALA A 128 -2.33 -7.52 2.36
C ALA A 128 -3.32 -7.44 1.19
N LEU A 129 -4.12 -8.49 0.96
CA LEU A 129 -5.15 -8.45 -0.08
C LEU A 129 -6.25 -7.42 0.25
N LEU A 130 -6.54 -7.17 1.53
CA LEU A 130 -7.47 -6.12 1.95
C LEU A 130 -6.92 -4.71 1.70
N GLU A 131 -5.60 -4.52 1.73
CA GLU A 131 -4.97 -3.24 1.40
C GLU A 131 -5.24 -2.84 -0.06
N LEU A 132 -5.28 -3.81 -0.98
CA LEU A 132 -5.66 -3.55 -2.38
C LEU A 132 -7.12 -3.11 -2.54
N ARG A 133 -7.99 -3.42 -1.57
CA ARG A 133 -9.42 -3.09 -1.64
C ARG A 133 -9.67 -1.60 -1.47
N GLY A 134 -8.93 -0.94 -0.58
CA GLY A 134 -9.12 0.48 -0.22
C GLY A 134 -9.11 1.40 -1.45
N PRO A 135 -8.01 1.42 -2.22
CA PRO A 135 -7.91 2.26 -3.41
C PRO A 135 -8.98 1.99 -4.47
N ILE A 136 -9.36 0.72 -4.66
CA ILE A 136 -10.43 0.35 -5.60
C ILE A 136 -11.78 0.88 -5.12
N PHE A 137 -12.09 0.67 -3.83
CA PHE A 137 -13.34 1.13 -3.24
C PHE A 137 -13.46 2.66 -3.31
N GLU A 138 -12.40 3.37 -2.92
CA GLU A 138 -12.32 4.82 -3.01
C GLU A 138 -12.58 5.31 -4.44
N GLN A 139 -11.88 4.77 -5.43
CA GLN A 139 -12.10 5.14 -6.83
C GLN A 139 -13.54 4.93 -7.28
N LYS A 140 -14.17 3.81 -6.87
CA LYS A 140 -15.56 3.51 -7.21
C LYS A 140 -16.55 4.48 -6.56
N VAL A 141 -16.31 4.86 -5.30
CA VAL A 141 -17.15 5.85 -4.61
C VAL A 141 -17.00 7.22 -5.27
N VAL A 142 -15.78 7.63 -5.62
CA VAL A 142 -15.52 8.86 -6.36
C VAL A 142 -16.22 8.86 -7.72
N ASP A 143 -16.07 7.79 -8.50
CA ASP A 143 -16.75 7.64 -9.80
C ASP A 143 -18.28 7.74 -9.64
N HIS A 144 -18.83 7.18 -8.56
CA HIS A 144 -20.26 7.28 -8.25
C HIS A 144 -20.69 8.71 -7.91
N ILE A 145 -19.88 9.46 -7.14
CA ILE A 145 -20.13 10.88 -6.87
C ILE A 145 -20.14 11.67 -8.17
N VAL A 146 -19.09 11.51 -8.98
CA VAL A 146 -18.93 12.23 -10.26
C VAL A 146 -20.10 11.93 -11.20
N SER A 147 -20.59 10.70 -11.24
CA SER A 147 -21.75 10.32 -12.07
C SER A 147 -23.04 11.06 -11.74
N LYS A 148 -23.13 11.65 -10.53
CA LYS A 148 -24.27 12.43 -10.04
C LYS A 148 -23.98 13.92 -9.93
N ALA A 149 -22.73 14.33 -10.14
CA ALA A 149 -22.30 15.72 -10.07
C ALA A 149 -22.49 16.42 -11.41
N GLU A 150 -22.56 17.75 -11.38
CA GLU A 150 -22.42 18.56 -12.58
C GLU A 150 -20.93 18.65 -12.94
N VAL A 151 -20.55 18.09 -14.08
CA VAL A 151 -19.14 18.05 -14.53
C VAL A 151 -18.94 19.03 -15.68
N SER A 152 -18.02 19.98 -15.49
CA SER A 152 -17.63 20.94 -16.51
C SER A 152 -16.25 20.61 -17.09
N GLU A 153 -16.09 20.76 -18.41
CA GLU A 153 -14.80 20.59 -19.08
C GLU A 153 -14.02 21.90 -19.14
N LYS A 154 -12.74 21.86 -18.74
CA LYS A 154 -11.79 22.96 -18.91
C LYS A 154 -10.64 22.50 -19.79
N LYS A 155 -10.37 23.25 -20.88
CA LYS A 155 -9.16 23.04 -21.68
C LYS A 155 -7.95 23.58 -20.92
N VAL A 156 -6.95 22.73 -20.75
CA VAL A 156 -5.66 23.04 -20.10
C VAL A 156 -4.52 22.59 -21.01
N THR A 157 -3.35 23.19 -20.85
CA THR A 157 -2.13 22.70 -21.50
C THR A 157 -1.63 21.42 -20.83
N ARG A 158 -0.66 20.75 -21.46
CA ARG A 158 0.00 19.58 -20.89
C ARG A 158 0.72 19.96 -19.60
N GLU A 159 1.46 21.05 -19.63
CA GLU A 159 2.28 21.54 -18.52
C GLU A 159 1.40 21.92 -17.33
N GLU A 160 0.27 22.57 -17.59
CA GLU A 160 -0.73 22.87 -16.57
C GLU A 160 -1.32 21.60 -15.95
N LEU A 161 -1.69 20.60 -16.76
CA LEU A 161 -2.23 19.34 -16.24
C LEU A 161 -1.20 18.57 -15.39
N GLN A 162 0.07 18.58 -15.80
CA GLN A 162 1.14 17.94 -15.04
C GLN A 162 1.38 18.64 -13.70
N ALA A 163 1.45 19.97 -13.69
CA ALA A 163 1.59 20.74 -12.45
C ALA A 163 0.43 20.46 -11.47
N LEU A 164 -0.80 20.41 -11.98
CA LEU A 164 -1.99 20.15 -11.17
C LEU A 164 -2.04 18.75 -10.52
N VAL A 165 -1.25 17.79 -11.04
CA VAL A 165 -1.15 16.43 -10.49
C VAL A 165 0.09 16.29 -9.59
N GLN A 166 1.21 16.93 -9.92
CA GLN A 166 2.48 16.79 -9.20
C GLN A 166 2.51 17.49 -7.83
N ASP A 167 1.79 18.60 -7.65
CA ASP A 167 1.84 19.41 -6.41
C ASP A 167 1.37 18.67 -5.13
N GLU A 168 0.88 17.42 -5.22
CA GLU A 168 0.38 16.65 -4.06
C GLU A 168 0.88 15.19 -3.97
N ASP A 169 1.55 14.65 -5.00
CA ASP A 169 2.15 13.31 -4.93
C ASP A 169 3.26 13.22 -3.85
N GLU A 170 3.83 14.37 -3.44
CA GLU A 170 4.81 14.47 -2.34
C GLU A 170 4.20 14.23 -0.93
N HIS A 171 2.87 14.23 -0.76
CA HIS A 171 2.25 14.12 0.56
C HIS A 171 1.21 13.00 0.73
N GLU A 172 0.69 12.39 -0.33
CA GLU A 172 -0.34 11.34 -0.19
C GLU A 172 0.10 9.92 -0.61
N HIS A 173 1.19 9.77 -1.37
CA HIS A 173 1.61 8.50 -1.96
C HIS A 173 3.07 8.09 -1.63
N ASP A 174 3.52 8.25 -0.39
CA ASP A 174 4.85 7.73 0.00
C ASP A 174 4.86 6.21 0.32
N HIS A 175 3.91 5.45 -0.23
CA HIS A 175 3.95 3.99 -0.21
C HIS A 175 3.78 3.48 -1.65
N ASP A 176 4.90 2.96 -2.20
CA ASP A 176 4.99 2.12 -3.40
C ASP A 176 5.22 2.75 -4.78
N HIS A 177 5.94 3.87 -4.88
CA HIS A 177 6.58 4.29 -6.14
C HIS A 177 8.10 4.25 -6.06
N HIS A 178 8.67 3.05 -5.93
CA HIS A 178 10.05 2.81 -6.36
C HIS A 178 10.05 2.36 -7.82
N ASP A 179 10.04 3.31 -8.74
CA ASP A 179 10.75 3.11 -10.02
C ASP A 179 12.24 3.10 -9.69
N HIS A 180 12.76 1.92 -9.32
CA HIS A 180 14.20 1.68 -9.39
C HIS A 180 14.56 1.47 -10.86
N ASP A 181 14.75 2.57 -11.58
CA ASP A 181 15.63 2.58 -12.75
C ASP A 181 17.06 2.27 -12.25
N HIS A 182 17.36 0.98 -12.12
CA HIS A 182 18.74 0.53 -12.07
C HIS A 182 19.34 0.72 -13.46
N ALA A 183 19.85 1.92 -13.71
CA ALA A 183 20.92 2.12 -14.68
C ALA A 183 22.12 1.30 -14.19
N HIS A 184 22.21 0.06 -14.64
CA HIS A 184 23.46 -0.70 -14.59
C HIS A 184 24.45 0.04 -15.50
N ASP A 185 25.42 0.72 -14.89
CA ASP A 185 26.66 1.09 -15.56
C ASP A 185 27.30 -0.22 -16.07
N HIS A 186 27.12 -0.49 -17.35
CA HIS A 186 27.99 -1.41 -18.06
C HIS A 186 29.27 -0.64 -18.34
N ASP A 187 30.27 -0.86 -17.49
CA ASP A 187 31.65 -0.47 -17.75
C ASP A 187 32.04 -0.94 -19.15
N ASP A 188 32.27 0.05 -20.00
CA ASP A 188 32.78 -0.05 -21.36
C ASP A 188 34.24 -0.53 -21.28
N HIS A 189 34.46 -1.84 -21.11
CA HIS A 189 35.78 -2.41 -21.26
C HIS A 189 36.15 -2.48 -22.75
N ALA A 190 36.62 -1.31 -23.20
CA ALA A 190 37.45 -1.15 -24.36
C ALA A 190 38.64 -2.13 -24.32
N ARG A 191 38.80 -2.79 -25.46
CA ARG A 191 39.93 -3.64 -25.86
C ARG A 191 41.26 -3.06 -25.40
N HIS A 192 42.00 -3.83 -24.60
CA HIS A 192 43.43 -3.66 -24.42
C HIS A 192 44.13 -5.00 -24.68
N ASP A 193 44.74 -5.10 -25.87
CA ASP A 193 45.81 -6.06 -26.12
C ASP A 193 46.99 -5.69 -25.22
N HIS A 194 47.38 -6.59 -24.32
CA HIS A 194 48.70 -6.55 -23.70
C HIS A 194 49.33 -7.94 -23.68
N ASP A 195 50.38 -8.03 -24.48
CA ASP A 195 51.37 -9.09 -24.55
C ASP A 195 52.20 -9.17 -23.25
N HIS A 196 52.52 -10.41 -22.87
CA HIS A 196 53.59 -10.89 -21.98
C HIS A 196 53.74 -10.38 -20.53
N HIS A 197 53.73 -11.30 -19.55
CA HIS A 197 54.96 -11.81 -18.92
C HIS A 197 54.71 -12.99 -17.97
N ASP A 198 55.77 -13.80 -17.85
CA ASP A 198 55.89 -15.12 -17.25
C ASP A 198 55.44 -15.29 -15.80
N HIS A 199 54.95 -16.51 -15.54
CA HIS A 199 54.63 -17.07 -14.22
C HIS A 199 55.86 -17.21 -13.32
N ALA A 200 55.74 -16.75 -12.07
CA ALA A 200 56.51 -17.28 -10.95
C ALA A 200 55.55 -17.62 -9.80
N HIS A 201 55.44 -18.93 -9.54
CA HIS A 201 54.65 -19.53 -8.49
C HIS A 201 55.13 -19.08 -7.11
N HIS A 202 54.19 -18.77 -6.22
CA HIS A 202 54.41 -18.80 -4.78
C HIS A 202 53.36 -19.70 -4.15
N ASP A 203 53.82 -20.88 -3.72
CA ASP A 203 53.11 -21.76 -2.80
C ASP A 203 52.94 -21.06 -1.46
N HIS A 204 51.71 -20.99 -0.97
CA HIS A 204 51.43 -20.76 0.44
C HIS A 204 50.50 -21.85 0.96
N ASP A 205 51.11 -22.80 1.68
CA ASP A 205 50.47 -23.70 2.61
C ASP A 205 49.72 -22.89 3.67
N HIS A 206 48.39 -23.04 3.73
CA HIS A 206 47.62 -22.73 4.92
C HIS A 206 46.79 -23.94 5.32
N ALA A 207 47.29 -24.64 6.35
CA ALA A 207 46.54 -25.61 7.11
C ALA A 207 45.37 -24.91 7.83
N HIS A 208 44.14 -25.16 7.39
CA HIS A 208 42.94 -24.87 8.18
C HIS A 208 42.50 -26.16 8.89
N VAL A 209 42.64 -26.15 10.21
CA VAL A 209 42.01 -27.12 11.10
C VAL A 209 40.54 -26.75 11.20
N HIS A 210 39.67 -27.61 10.66
CA HIS A 210 38.24 -27.57 10.93
C HIS A 210 37.99 -28.14 12.32
N ASP A 211 37.33 -27.36 13.19
CA ASP A 211 36.68 -27.89 14.39
C ASP A 211 35.17 -27.64 14.25
N HIS A 212 34.45 -28.64 13.75
CA HIS A 212 32.99 -28.69 13.75
C HIS A 212 32.55 -29.47 14.99
N ALA A 213 32.19 -28.76 16.06
CA ALA A 213 31.39 -29.33 17.13
C ALA A 213 29.92 -29.36 16.68
N HIS A 214 29.49 -30.54 16.21
CA HIS A 214 28.09 -30.90 16.07
C HIS A 214 27.43 -30.94 17.46
N HIS A 215 26.35 -30.19 17.65
CA HIS A 215 25.41 -30.43 18.74
C HIS A 215 24.16 -31.08 18.16
N ASP A 216 24.09 -32.39 18.32
CA ASP A 216 22.86 -33.17 18.25
C ASP A 216 21.94 -32.73 19.40
N HIS A 217 20.73 -32.29 19.09
CA HIS A 217 19.64 -32.38 20.04
C HIS A 217 18.48 -33.17 19.43
N ALA A 218 18.35 -34.38 19.97
CA ALA A 218 17.25 -35.30 19.74
C ALA A 218 15.92 -34.69 20.19
N HIS A 219 14.89 -34.99 19.40
CA HIS A 219 13.47 -34.75 19.66
C HIS A 219 13.00 -35.43 20.95
N ASP A 220 12.08 -34.78 21.66
CA ASP A 220 11.08 -35.49 22.46
C ASP A 220 9.69 -34.91 22.15
N HIS A 221 8.86 -35.72 21.49
CA HIS A 221 7.47 -35.43 21.15
C HIS A 221 6.57 -36.00 22.26
N ALA A 222 6.05 -35.14 23.12
CA ALA A 222 4.94 -35.50 23.99
C ALA A 222 3.62 -35.05 23.36
N HIS A 223 2.84 -36.05 22.94
CA HIS A 223 1.45 -35.96 22.54
C HIS A 223 0.59 -35.26 23.60
N HIS A 224 -0.26 -34.32 23.16
CA HIS A 224 -1.53 -34.05 23.84
C HIS A 224 -2.65 -34.03 22.80
N ASP A 225 -3.43 -35.11 22.82
CA ASP A 225 -4.77 -35.19 22.28
C ASP A 225 -5.68 -34.21 23.03
N HIS A 226 -6.38 -33.34 22.30
CA HIS A 226 -7.69 -32.89 22.74
C HIS A 226 -8.66 -32.82 21.55
N ALA A 227 -9.72 -33.60 21.69
CA ALA A 227 -10.81 -33.86 20.78
C ALA A 227 -11.66 -32.61 20.43
N PRO A 228 -12.49 -32.67 19.37
CA PRO A 228 -13.14 -31.52 18.78
C PRO A 228 -14.41 -31.12 19.55
N HIS A 229 -14.62 -29.81 19.75
CA HIS A 229 -15.89 -29.30 20.24
C HIS A 229 -16.88 -29.09 19.10
N GLU A 230 -17.96 -29.86 19.18
CA GLU A 230 -19.11 -29.84 18.28
C GLU A 230 -19.93 -28.55 18.40
N HIS A 231 -20.50 -28.20 17.25
CA HIS A 231 -21.48 -27.16 17.01
C HIS A 231 -22.81 -27.47 17.72
N THR A 232 -23.35 -26.55 18.52
CA THR A 232 -24.79 -26.50 18.83
C THR A 232 -25.42 -25.21 18.28
N PRO A 233 -26.52 -25.30 17.51
CA PRO A 233 -27.18 -24.14 16.92
C PRO A 233 -28.16 -23.49 17.91
N VAL A 234 -28.04 -22.19 18.16
CA VAL A 234 -29.07 -21.44 18.89
C VAL A 234 -30.22 -21.12 17.95
N ARG A 235 -31.38 -21.66 18.30
CA ARG A 235 -32.65 -21.57 17.59
C ARG A 235 -33.30 -20.20 17.78
N ARG A 236 -33.82 -19.65 16.69
CA ARG A 236 -34.62 -18.42 16.60
C ARG A 236 -35.84 -18.44 17.52
N THR A 237 -36.13 -17.31 18.17
CA THR A 237 -37.48 -16.98 18.66
C THR A 237 -37.84 -15.55 18.25
N ALA A 238 -38.77 -15.42 17.32
CA ALA A 238 -39.54 -14.21 17.08
C ALA A 238 -40.77 -14.18 18.00
N PRO A 239 -41.27 -13.00 18.38
CA PRO A 239 -42.67 -12.88 18.77
C PRO A 239 -43.46 -11.91 17.86
N ALA A 240 -44.53 -12.47 17.31
CA ALA A 240 -45.88 -11.93 17.17
C ALA A 240 -46.13 -10.62 16.39
N LYS A 241 -46.61 -10.79 15.15
CA LYS A 241 -47.64 -9.93 14.55
C LYS A 241 -48.89 -9.92 15.43
N LYS A 242 -49.34 -8.74 15.87
CA LYS A 242 -50.75 -8.48 16.17
C LYS A 242 -51.38 -7.76 14.98
N GLY A 243 -52.23 -8.47 14.26
CA GLY A 243 -53.25 -7.84 13.44
C GLY A 243 -54.42 -7.38 14.33
N LYS A 244 -55.00 -6.23 14.01
CA LYS A 244 -56.40 -5.93 14.32
C LYS A 244 -57.01 -5.22 13.11
N ARG A 245 -57.98 -5.91 12.48
CA ARG A 245 -58.98 -5.36 11.58
C ARG A 245 -60.21 -4.94 12.41
N GLY A 246 -61.01 -4.00 11.87
CA GLY A 246 -62.32 -3.57 12.37
C GLY A 246 -62.19 -2.43 13.36
N GLU A 247 -62.71 -1.23 13.11
CA GLU A 247 -63.96 -0.82 12.45
C GLU A 247 -63.76 0.48 11.65
#